data_AF-A0A936CVS6-F1
#
_entry.id   AF-A0A936CVS6-F1
#
_cell.length_a   1.000
_cell.length_b   1.000
_cell.length_c   1.000
_cell.angle_alpha   90.00
_cell.angle_beta   90.00
_cell.angle_gamma   90.00
#
_symmetry.space_group_name_H-M   'P 1'
#
loop_
_entity.id
_entity.type
_entity.pdbx_description
1 polymer ?
#
loop_
_entity_poly.entity_id
_entity_poly.type
_entity_poly.pdbx_seq_one_letter_code
_entity_poly.pdbx_strand_id
1 'polypeptide(L)'
;MRLSEERITVLSREICDRLLDEELVDLELAETEFARLIEALIIADLRIEDEIDEQTTAFLLKNKPQLEEGSTAWAVEFERKKLDFSMARGYVPF
;
A
#
# COMPACT_ATOMS: atom_id res chain seq x y z
N MET A 1 -3.93 -7.96 -6.06
CA MET A 1 -5.11 -7.60 -6.92
C MET A 1 -5.37 -6.12 -6.75
N ARG A 2 -5.48 -5.33 -7.84
CA ARG A 2 -5.78 -3.89 -7.74
C ARG A 2 -7.30 -3.68 -7.71
N LEU A 3 -7.79 -2.94 -6.71
CA LEU A 3 -9.18 -2.45 -6.70
C LEU A 3 -9.27 -1.22 -7.61
N SER A 4 -10.41 -1.04 -8.30
CA SER A 4 -10.67 0.20 -9.04
C SER A 4 -11.00 1.34 -8.08
N GLU A 5 -10.71 2.58 -8.48
CA GLU A 5 -11.03 3.78 -7.68
C GLU A 5 -12.52 3.83 -7.31
N GLU A 6 -13.41 3.55 -8.27
CA GLU A 6 -14.86 3.49 -8.01
C GLU A 6 -15.23 2.49 -6.91
N ARG A 7 -14.58 1.32 -6.87
CA ARG A 7 -14.81 0.31 -5.83
C ARG A 7 -14.27 0.78 -4.48
N ILE A 8 -13.13 1.47 -4.46
CA ILE A 8 -12.56 2.03 -3.24
C ILE A 8 -13.51 3.10 -2.67
N THR A 9 -14.02 4.00 -3.52
CA THR A 9 -14.99 5.01 -3.09
C THR A 9 -16.26 4.38 -2.51
N VAL A 10 -16.81 3.33 -3.15
CA VAL A 10 -17.98 2.61 -2.62
C VAL A 10 -17.67 1.96 -1.27
N LEU A 11 -16.57 1.22 -1.16
CA LEU A 11 -16.15 0.58 0.08
C LEU A 11 -15.93 1.60 1.21
N SER A 12 -15.35 2.76 0.88
CA SER A 12 -15.08 3.80 1.87
C SER A 12 -16.36 4.37 2.48
N ARG A 13 -17.42 4.48 1.68
CA ARG A 13 -18.76 4.86 2.16
C ARG A 13 -19.37 3.76 3.01
N GLU A 14 -19.37 2.51 2.54
CA GLU A 14 -19.92 1.39 3.31
C GLU A 14 -19.22 1.21 4.68
N ILE A 15 -17.91 1.43 4.73
CA ILE A 15 -17.13 1.42 5.98
C ILE A 15 -17.54 2.60 6.86
N CYS A 16 -17.62 3.81 6.30
CA CYS A 16 -18.05 5.01 7.01
C CYS A 16 -19.44 4.81 7.66
N ASP A 17 -20.42 4.38 6.86
CA ASP A 17 -21.80 4.14 7.29
C ASP A 17 -21.83 3.12 8.43
N ARG A 18 -21.08 2.01 8.29
CA ARG A 18 -21.07 0.96 9.30
C ARG A 18 -20.41 1.38 10.62
N LEU A 19 -19.35 2.19 10.55
CA LEU A 19 -18.69 2.72 11.75
C LEU A 19 -19.61 3.67 12.53
N LEU A 20 -20.43 4.44 11.82
CA LEU A 20 -21.42 5.35 12.40
C LEU A 20 -22.63 4.59 12.97
N ASP A 21 -23.19 3.67 12.18
CA ASP A 21 -24.36 2.87 12.57
C ASP A 21 -24.10 2.01 13.81
N GLU A 22 -22.88 1.50 13.95
CA GLU A 22 -22.44 0.71 15.12
C GLU A 22 -21.91 1.58 16.28
N GLU A 23 -22.02 2.92 16.18
CA GLU A 23 -21.55 3.89 17.19
C GLU A 23 -20.07 3.67 17.60
N LEU A 24 -19.23 3.25 16.65
CA LEU A 24 -17.81 2.94 16.91
C LEU A 24 -16.92 4.19 16.86
N VAL A 25 -17.42 5.27 16.25
CA VAL A 25 -16.71 6.53 16.09
C VAL A 25 -17.66 7.71 16.28
N ASP A 26 -17.17 8.76 16.93
CA ASP A 26 -17.82 10.07 16.98
C ASP A 26 -17.10 11.01 16.00
N LEU A 27 -17.84 11.64 15.08
CA LEU A 27 -17.25 12.53 14.10
C LEU A 27 -17.29 14.00 14.57
N GLU A 28 -16.12 14.62 14.63
CA GLU A 28 -15.98 16.09 14.75
C GLU A 28 -15.98 16.80 13.39
N LEU A 29 -16.01 16.03 12.30
CA LEU A 29 -15.91 16.46 10.91
C LEU A 29 -17.09 15.95 10.09
N ALA A 30 -17.23 16.45 8.86
CA ALA A 30 -18.32 16.02 8.00
C ALA A 30 -18.13 14.56 7.57
N GLU A 31 -19.21 13.77 7.53
CA GLU A 31 -19.20 12.37 7.09
C GLU A 31 -18.51 12.19 5.72
N THR A 32 -18.79 13.09 4.78
CA THR A 32 -18.13 13.07 3.45
C THR A 32 -16.62 13.27 3.50
N GLU A 33 -16.12 13.99 4.50
CA GLU A 33 -14.69 14.17 4.74
C GLU A 33 -14.09 12.93 5.41
N PHE A 34 -14.82 12.30 6.34
CA PHE A 34 -14.42 11.03 6.95
C PHE A 34 -14.29 9.92 5.90
N ALA A 35 -15.28 9.77 5.03
CA ALA A 35 -15.25 8.80 3.95
C ALA A 35 -14.04 9.00 3.01
N ARG A 36 -13.64 10.25 2.75
CA ARG A 36 -12.41 10.54 1.99
C ARG A 36 -11.13 10.15 2.72
N LEU A 37 -11.10 10.25 4.05
CA LEU A 37 -9.96 9.79 4.84
C LEU A 37 -9.83 8.27 4.78
N ILE A 38 -10.95 7.54 4.84
CA ILE A 38 -10.98 6.09 4.65
C ILE A 38 -10.50 5.72 3.23
N GLU A 39 -10.98 6.43 2.21
CA GLU A 39 -10.53 6.25 0.83
C GLU A 39 -9.03 6.45 0.67
N ALA A 40 -8.50 7.55 1.22
CA ALA A 40 -7.08 7.85 1.20
C ALA A 40 -6.26 6.78 1.94
N LEU A 41 -6.77 6.27 3.06
CA LEU A 41 -6.14 5.19 3.82
C LEU A 41 -6.07 3.89 3.01
N ILE A 42 -7.17 3.48 2.38
CA ILE A 42 -7.21 2.27 1.54
C ILE A 42 -6.28 2.42 0.34
N ILE A 43 -6.25 3.58 -0.31
CA ILE A 43 -5.33 3.85 -1.43
C ILE A 43 -3.87 3.76 -0.98
N ALA A 44 -3.53 4.38 0.16
CA ALA A 44 -2.19 4.33 0.70
C ALA A 44 -1.75 2.89 1.00
N ASP A 45 -2.64 2.08 1.58
CA ASP A 45 -2.38 0.67 1.87
C ASP A 45 -2.20 -0.15 0.57
N LEU A 46 -3.07 0.04 -0.42
CA LEU A 46 -2.96 -0.67 -1.71
C LEU A 46 -1.71 -0.31 -2.51
N ARG A 47 -1.12 0.87 -2.27
CA ARG A 47 0.10 1.33 -2.95
C ARG A 47 1.38 0.87 -2.27
N ILE A 48 1.30 0.31 -1.07
CA ILE A 48 2.49 -0.01 -0.28
C ILE A 48 3.41 -1.01 -1.00
N GLU A 49 2.84 -1.97 -1.73
CA GLU A 49 3.60 -2.95 -2.51
C GLU A 49 4.34 -2.27 -3.67
N ASP A 50 3.65 -1.42 -4.44
CA ASP A 50 4.24 -0.67 -5.54
C ASP A 50 5.40 0.23 -5.04
N GLU A 51 5.22 0.90 -3.90
CA GLU A 51 6.26 1.72 -3.29
C GLU A 51 7.47 0.92 -2.80
N ILE A 52 7.24 -0.28 -2.25
CA ILE A 52 8.31 -1.18 -1.85
C ILE A 52 9.09 -1.66 -3.08
N ASP A 53 8.41 -1.97 -4.18
CA ASP A 53 9.04 -2.43 -5.42
C ASP A 53 9.88 -1.32 -6.08
N GLU A 54 9.35 -0.10 -6.11
CA GLU A 54 10.08 1.09 -6.57
C GLU A 54 11.32 1.35 -5.69
N GLN A 55 11.17 1.30 -4.37
CA GLN A 55 12.26 1.48 -3.42
C GLN A 55 13.33 0.38 -3.60
N THR A 56 12.92 -0.85 -3.83
CA THR A 56 13.82 -2.00 -4.04
C THR A 56 14.62 -1.83 -5.32
N THR A 57 13.95 -1.48 -6.43
CA THR A 57 14.59 -1.20 -7.71
C THR A 57 15.61 -0.08 -7.59
N ALA A 58 15.21 1.06 -7.00
CA ALA A 58 16.11 2.20 -6.79
C ALA A 58 17.32 1.84 -5.92
N PHE A 59 17.13 0.99 -4.90
CA PHE A 59 18.22 0.50 -4.07
C PHE A 59 19.20 -0.36 -4.87
N LEU A 60 18.73 -1.30 -5.69
CA LEU A 60 19.59 -2.18 -6.48
C LEU A 60 20.36 -1.40 -7.54
N LEU A 61 19.71 -0.50 -8.27
CA LEU A 61 20.37 0.34 -9.28
C LEU A 61 21.49 1.19 -8.67
N LYS A 62 21.27 1.73 -7.46
CA LYS A 62 22.26 2.58 -6.77
C LYS A 62 23.41 1.79 -6.14
N ASN A 63 23.12 0.66 -5.49
CA ASN A 63 24.10 -0.05 -4.67
C ASN A 63 24.76 -1.23 -5.37
N LYS A 64 24.15 -1.73 -6.46
CA LYS A 64 24.60 -2.90 -7.20
C LYS A 64 24.48 -2.69 -8.73
N PRO A 65 25.12 -1.65 -9.31
CA PRO A 65 25.02 -1.35 -10.74
C PRO A 65 25.55 -2.47 -11.67
N GLN A 66 26.36 -3.37 -11.14
CA GLN A 66 26.88 -4.54 -11.86
C GLN A 66 25.85 -5.68 -12.02
N LEU A 67 24.71 -5.62 -11.32
CA LEU A 67 23.63 -6.58 -11.47
C LEU A 67 22.71 -6.14 -12.61
N GLU A 68 22.70 -6.92 -13.68
CA GLU A 68 21.83 -6.71 -14.81
C GLU A 68 20.36 -6.93 -14.40
N GLU A 69 19.53 -5.92 -14.63
CA GLU A 69 18.10 -5.97 -14.38
C GLU A 69 17.45 -7.09 -15.19
N GLY A 70 16.63 -7.93 -14.54
CA GLY A 70 16.05 -9.13 -15.15
C GLY A 70 16.94 -10.38 -15.16
N SER A 71 18.20 -10.30 -14.70
CA SER A 71 19.01 -11.49 -14.47
C SER A 71 18.50 -12.29 -13.26
N THR A 72 18.77 -13.61 -13.23
CA THR A 72 18.42 -14.47 -12.08
C THR A 72 19.05 -13.96 -10.78
N ALA A 73 20.28 -13.45 -10.84
CA ALA A 73 20.96 -12.88 -9.68
C ALA A 73 20.28 -11.59 -9.18
N TRP A 74 19.76 -10.77 -10.11
CA TRP A 74 18.99 -9.57 -9.76
C TRP A 74 17.68 -9.94 -9.09
N ALA A 75 16.94 -10.92 -9.62
CA ALA A 75 15.69 -11.38 -9.02
C ALA A 75 15.88 -11.87 -7.57
N VAL A 76 16.92 -12.67 -7.31
CA VAL A 76 17.22 -13.15 -5.94
C VAL A 76 17.52 -11.99 -4.99
N GLU A 77 18.29 -11.00 -5.44
CA GLU A 77 18.63 -9.84 -4.62
C GLU A 77 17.45 -8.88 -4.44
N PHE A 78 16.60 -8.77 -5.45
CA PHE A 78 15.34 -8.03 -5.41
C PHE A 78 14.41 -8.61 -4.37
N GLU A 79 14.12 -9.92 -4.42
CA GLU A 79 13.25 -10.58 -3.43
C GLU A 79 13.78 -10.45 -2.01
N ARG A 80 15.09 -10.63 -1.81
CA ARG A 80 15.70 -10.46 -0.47
C ARG A 80 15.50 -9.03 0.05
N LYS A 81 15.70 -8.03 -0.80
CA LYS A 81 15.63 -6.63 -0.40
C LYS A 81 14.19 -6.12 -0.29
N LYS A 82 13.28 -6.62 -1.14
CA LYS A 82 11.84 -6.44 -1.03
C LYS A 82 11.36 -6.91 0.33
N LEU A 83 11.73 -8.12 0.75
CA LEU A 83 11.40 -8.66 2.08
C LEU A 83 11.90 -7.74 3.21
N ASP A 84 13.16 -7.27 3.16
CA ASP A 84 13.70 -6.34 4.16
C ASP A 84 12.84 -5.06 4.27
N PHE A 85 12.45 -4.48 3.13
CA PHE A 85 11.65 -3.26 3.10
C PHE A 85 10.19 -3.50 3.51
N SER A 86 9.61 -4.64 3.13
CA SER A 86 8.30 -5.08 3.61
C SER A 86 8.27 -5.20 5.13
N MET A 87 9.24 -5.91 5.71
CA MET A 87 9.36 -6.06 7.17
C MET A 87 9.53 -4.71 7.88
N ALA A 88 10.36 -3.82 7.34
CA ALA A 88 10.58 -2.49 7.92
C ALA A 88 9.30 -1.62 7.92
N ARG A 89 8.40 -1.83 6.95
CA ARG A 89 7.10 -1.14 6.85
C ARG A 89 5.96 -1.87 7.56
N GLY A 90 6.22 -3.02 8.20
CA GLY A 90 5.18 -3.85 8.81
C GLY A 90 4.24 -4.51 7.79
N TYR A 91 4.65 -4.57 6.52
CA TYR A 91 3.89 -5.19 5.43
C TYR A 91 4.27 -6.68 5.34
N VAL A 92 3.27 -7.56 5.31
CA VAL A 92 3.46 -9.00 5.10
C VAL A 92 3.13 -9.32 3.65
N PRO A 93 4.12 -9.59 2.79
CA PRO A 93 3.87 -10.01 1.42
C PRO A 93 3.21 -11.41 1.44
N PHE A 94 2.13 -11.57 0.67
CA PHE A 94 1.36 -12.82 0.56
C PHE A 94 1.78 -13.64 -0.66
#